data_AF-A0AAV1Y4Y4-F1
#
_entry.id   AF-A0AAV1Y4Y4-F1
#
_cell.length_a   1.000
_cell.length_b   1.000
_cell.length_c   1.000
_cell.angle_alpha   90.00
_cell.angle_beta   90.00
_cell.angle_gamma   90.00
#
_symmetry.space_group_name_H-M   'P 1'
#
loop_
_entity.id
_entity.type
_entity.pdbx_description
1 polymer ?
#
loop_
_entity_poly.entity_id
_entity_poly.type
_entity_poly.pdbx_seq_one_letter_code
_entity_poly.pdbx_strand_id
1 'polypeptide(L)'
;MSKPPSAFDALMSGARAAAKKKPPNSTTSSRKKRKSPPPPTPAPASTLNPSSNSKTLDSQDSVKHEPPQKKLRNVSNSSSQEKNAELRKLAPLLKKKPSEFKPSSVATWEKGDPVPFLFLSLAFDMISKESGRIVITDIVCNLLRTVIYSTPEDLIPVVYLSANSRSSQSMMRKPDALTIRKVFKTFHLIAKESGKDSQEKKKNHIKALLVAATDCEPQYLIRLLQAKLRIGYAEQTLLAALGQAAVYTEEHSTAPPEVQSPFEEASKIVKQVYSVLPDYDKIVSALLAHGVWELPNMCTFTPGIPVGPMLSKATKGVSEVLNKFQDVEFTCEYKYDGERAQIHYMESGSVEVYSRNAERNTGKFPDVVAAVSRLKKSNVSSFILDCELVAYDRAKKKILPFQVLSTRARKNVTMNGIKVDVCIFAFDLLYLNGKALLQENLKIRREHLYASFEEESGIFQFATAIISNDVEEVQKFLDQAVDASCEGLIIKTLNEDATYEPSKRSLNWLKLKKDYMENVGDSLDLVPIAAFHGRGKRTGYAIRILF
;
A
#
# COMPACT_ATOMS: atom_id res chain seq x y z
N MET A 1 -24.19 18.34 -4.89
CA MET A 1 -24.22 16.95 -4.39
C MET A 1 -22.82 16.37 -4.51
N SER A 2 -22.25 15.81 -3.44
CA SER A 2 -20.90 15.23 -3.46
C SER A 2 -20.91 13.79 -4.01
N LYS A 3 -19.84 13.39 -4.72
CA LYS A 3 -19.63 11.99 -5.07
C LYS A 3 -19.38 11.17 -3.79
N PRO A 4 -19.90 9.94 -3.67
CA PRO A 4 -19.56 9.06 -2.54
C PRO A 4 -18.06 8.68 -2.59
N PRO A 5 -17.44 8.37 -1.44
CA PRO A 5 -16.03 7.97 -1.38
C PRO A 5 -15.76 6.69 -2.18
N SER A 6 -14.49 6.44 -2.49
CA SER A 6 -14.09 5.23 -3.20
C SER A 6 -14.48 3.99 -2.38
N ALA A 7 -14.80 2.89 -3.06
CA ALA A 7 -15.06 1.63 -2.35
C ALA A 7 -13.79 1.05 -1.71
N PHE A 8 -12.60 1.54 -2.08
CA PHE A 8 -11.33 1.17 -1.49
C PHE A 8 -11.21 1.68 -0.05
N ASP A 9 -11.64 2.91 0.23
CA ASP A 9 -11.72 3.48 1.60
C ASP A 9 -12.66 2.68 2.50
N ALA A 10 -13.79 2.24 1.94
CA ALA A 10 -14.74 1.36 2.62
C ALA A 10 -14.14 -0.04 2.89
N LEU A 11 -13.47 -0.63 1.91
CA LEU A 11 -12.84 -1.96 2.02
C LEU A 11 -11.70 -1.97 3.04
N MET A 12 -10.80 -0.99 2.97
CA MET A 12 -9.60 -0.91 3.82
C MET A 12 -9.97 -0.63 5.28
N SER A 13 -10.86 0.33 5.53
CA SER A 13 -11.35 0.60 6.89
C SER A 13 -12.20 -0.54 7.46
N GLY A 14 -12.89 -1.31 6.61
CA GLY A 14 -13.65 -2.50 7.00
C GLY A 14 -12.76 -3.68 7.42
N ALA A 15 -11.80 -4.05 6.57
CA ALA A 15 -10.91 -5.20 6.82
C ALA A 15 -10.03 -5.02 8.06
N ARG A 16 -9.55 -3.79 8.31
CA ARG A 16 -8.74 -3.44 9.49
C ARG A 16 -9.55 -3.40 10.78
N ALA A 17 -10.85 -3.10 10.73
CA ALA A 17 -11.74 -3.16 11.89
C ALA A 17 -12.08 -4.60 12.32
N ALA A 18 -12.35 -5.50 11.37
CA ALA A 18 -12.66 -6.91 11.66
C ALA A 18 -11.52 -7.63 12.39
N ALA A 19 -10.26 -7.32 12.05
CA ALA A 19 -9.07 -7.89 12.67
C ALA A 19 -8.88 -7.50 14.16
N LYS A 20 -9.63 -6.54 14.69
CA LYS A 20 -9.51 -6.03 16.07
C LYS A 20 -10.69 -6.40 16.99
N LYS A 21 -11.70 -7.15 16.51
CA LYS A 21 -12.82 -7.63 17.34
C LYS A 21 -12.67 -9.11 17.72
N LYS A 22 -12.07 -9.37 18.89
CA LYS A 22 -12.38 -10.54 19.73
C LYS A 22 -13.02 -10.03 21.03
N PRO A 23 -14.16 -10.58 21.49
CA PRO A 23 -14.62 -10.36 22.86
C PRO A 23 -13.72 -11.13 23.84
N PRO A 24 -13.65 -10.73 25.11
CA PRO A 24 -13.11 -11.57 26.18
C PRO A 24 -14.12 -12.69 26.49
N ASN A 25 -13.69 -13.96 26.40
CA ASN A 25 -14.49 -15.06 26.94
C ASN A 25 -14.24 -15.14 28.45
N SER A 26 -15.26 -14.82 29.24
CA SER A 26 -15.26 -15.04 30.69
C SER A 26 -15.17 -16.54 31.01
N THR A 27 -14.31 -16.90 31.96
CA THR A 27 -14.14 -18.27 32.44
C THR A 27 -15.21 -18.67 33.45
N THR A 28 -15.83 -19.83 33.23
CA THR A 28 -16.45 -20.65 34.29
C THR A 28 -16.01 -22.10 34.09
N SER A 29 -15.62 -22.77 35.18
CA SER A 29 -14.97 -24.07 35.11
C SER A 29 -15.94 -25.22 35.37
N SER A 30 -15.78 -26.32 34.64
CA SER A 30 -16.21 -27.64 35.11
C SER A 30 -15.22 -28.70 34.61
N ARG A 31 -14.96 -29.70 35.44
CA ARG A 31 -13.73 -30.51 35.40
C ARG A 31 -14.04 -31.97 35.07
N LYS A 32 -13.79 -32.41 33.82
CA LYS A 32 -13.87 -33.84 33.43
C LYS A 32 -12.61 -34.31 32.69
N LYS A 33 -11.99 -35.38 33.21
CA LYS A 33 -10.82 -36.06 32.62
C LYS A 33 -11.23 -36.80 31.33
N ARG A 34 -10.35 -36.88 30.34
CA ARG A 34 -10.33 -37.95 29.33
C ARG A 34 -8.88 -38.30 28.93
N LYS A 35 -8.67 -39.52 28.43
CA LYS A 35 -7.35 -40.18 28.31
C LYS A 35 -6.58 -39.76 27.05
N SER A 36 -5.26 -39.93 27.08
CA SER A 36 -4.35 -39.86 25.92
C SER A 36 -4.44 -41.10 25.01
N PRO A 37 -4.10 -40.97 23.71
CA PRO A 37 -3.91 -42.09 22.79
C PRO A 37 -2.49 -42.70 22.86
N PRO A 38 -2.29 -43.95 22.39
CA PRO A 38 -0.97 -44.59 22.30
C PRO A 38 -0.16 -44.18 21.05
N PRO A 39 1.17 -44.42 21.02
CA PRO A 39 2.04 -44.13 19.88
C PRO A 39 1.98 -45.21 18.76
N PRO A 40 2.44 -44.91 17.53
CA PRO A 40 2.46 -45.84 16.41
C PRO A 40 3.65 -46.81 16.43
N THR A 41 3.44 -48.02 15.90
CA THR A 41 4.47 -49.05 15.66
C THR A 41 5.22 -48.83 14.32
N PRO A 42 6.49 -49.27 14.21
CA PRO A 42 7.30 -49.10 13.00
C PRO A 42 7.11 -50.22 11.96
N ALA A 43 7.47 -49.94 10.71
CA ALA A 43 7.58 -50.94 9.64
C ALA A 43 9.04 -51.44 9.48
N PRO A 44 9.26 -52.71 9.12
CA PRO A 44 10.60 -53.30 8.97
C PRO A 44 11.27 -52.96 7.63
N ALA A 45 12.59 -53.17 7.56
CA ALA A 45 13.40 -52.99 6.36
C ALA A 45 14.10 -54.30 5.95
N SER A 46 14.44 -54.47 4.66
CA SER A 46 15.14 -55.65 4.13
C SER A 46 16.14 -55.32 3.02
N THR A 47 17.42 -55.26 3.41
CA THR A 47 18.63 -55.76 2.71
C THR A 47 18.76 -55.71 1.18
N LEU A 48 19.77 -54.94 0.77
CA LEU A 48 20.66 -55.03 -0.40
C LEU A 48 20.99 -56.46 -0.91
N ASN A 49 21.21 -56.64 -2.23
CA ASN A 49 22.57 -56.67 -2.86
C ASN A 49 22.53 -56.84 -4.42
N PRO A 50 23.67 -56.71 -5.17
CA PRO A 50 23.64 -56.30 -6.59
C PRO A 50 24.29 -57.25 -7.64
N SER A 51 24.08 -56.95 -8.92
CA SER A 51 24.89 -57.35 -10.10
C SER A 51 24.34 -56.64 -11.37
N SER A 52 24.96 -56.68 -12.57
CA SER A 52 26.32 -56.33 -12.99
C SER A 52 26.42 -56.35 -14.54
N ASN A 53 27.14 -55.42 -15.18
CA ASN A 53 27.47 -55.42 -16.64
C ASN A 53 26.27 -55.33 -17.62
N SER A 54 26.41 -55.04 -18.93
CA SER A 54 27.56 -54.69 -19.78
C SER A 54 27.18 -53.66 -20.87
N LYS A 55 28.19 -53.11 -21.56
CA LYS A 55 28.05 -52.23 -22.75
C LYS A 55 27.48 -52.98 -23.97
N THR A 56 26.85 -52.23 -24.86
CA THR A 56 27.24 -52.18 -26.29
C THR A 56 26.86 -50.83 -26.88
N LEU A 57 27.65 -50.35 -27.85
CA LEU A 57 27.19 -49.40 -28.86
C LEU A 57 26.76 -50.21 -30.07
N ASP A 58 25.88 -49.66 -30.91
CA ASP A 58 26.11 -49.72 -32.34
C ASP A 58 25.47 -48.53 -33.06
N SER A 59 25.91 -48.26 -34.30
CA SER A 59 25.55 -47.03 -35.01
C SER A 59 25.54 -47.20 -36.52
N GLN A 60 24.48 -46.75 -37.21
CA GLN A 60 24.61 -46.14 -38.54
C GLN A 60 23.33 -45.42 -39.04
N ASP A 61 23.55 -44.15 -39.42
CA ASP A 61 23.12 -43.45 -40.63
C ASP A 61 21.67 -43.39 -41.19
N SER A 62 21.28 -42.12 -41.40
CA SER A 62 20.72 -41.54 -42.64
C SER A 62 19.33 -41.95 -43.19
N VAL A 63 18.42 -40.96 -43.30
CA VAL A 63 18.03 -40.29 -44.56
C VAL A 63 17.09 -39.08 -44.28
N LYS A 64 17.10 -38.05 -45.13
CA LYS A 64 16.23 -36.86 -45.03
C LYS A 64 14.86 -37.07 -45.71
N HIS A 65 13.79 -36.47 -45.18
CA HIS A 65 12.63 -36.04 -45.98
C HIS A 65 11.78 -34.94 -45.31
N GLU A 66 11.69 -33.78 -45.97
CA GLU A 66 10.50 -32.90 -46.02
C GLU A 66 9.60 -33.35 -47.21
N PRO A 67 8.39 -32.80 -47.47
CA PRO A 67 7.68 -31.62 -46.91
C PRO A 67 6.23 -32.03 -46.43
N PRO A 68 5.13 -31.22 -46.44
CA PRO A 68 4.96 -29.78 -46.69
C PRO A 68 4.07 -28.98 -45.70
N GLN A 69 4.01 -27.67 -45.98
CA GLN A 69 3.20 -26.64 -45.32
C GLN A 69 1.70 -26.96 -45.26
N LYS A 70 1.01 -26.48 -44.21
CA LYS A 70 -0.46 -26.45 -44.13
C LYS A 70 -1.00 -25.02 -44.05
N LYS A 71 -2.09 -24.79 -44.80
CA LYS A 71 -2.76 -23.49 -45.00
C LYS A 71 -3.31 -22.91 -43.68
N LEU A 72 -3.47 -21.59 -43.65
CA LEU A 72 -4.27 -20.92 -42.62
C LEU A 72 -5.69 -21.52 -42.58
N ARG A 73 -6.24 -21.65 -41.37
CA ARG A 73 -7.67 -21.91 -41.14
C ARG A 73 -8.21 -20.78 -40.27
N ASN A 74 -9.37 -20.23 -40.65
CA ASN A 74 -10.11 -19.32 -39.79
C ASN A 74 -10.56 -20.06 -38.52
N VAL A 75 -10.35 -19.46 -37.35
CA VAL A 75 -10.78 -20.01 -36.05
C VAL A 75 -11.79 -19.06 -35.42
N SER A 76 -13.04 -19.15 -35.87
CA SER A 76 -14.16 -18.33 -35.38
C SER A 76 -15.27 -19.20 -34.79
N ASN A 77 -14.90 -20.16 -33.93
CA ASN A 77 -15.72 -20.78 -32.86
C ASN A 77 -14.90 -21.86 -32.11
N SER A 78 -13.77 -21.50 -31.50
CA SER A 78 -13.07 -22.38 -30.54
C SER A 78 -13.72 -22.30 -29.16
N SER A 79 -13.83 -23.45 -28.48
CA SER A 79 -14.46 -23.52 -27.17
C SER A 79 -13.63 -22.79 -26.11
N SER A 80 -14.28 -22.34 -25.03
CA SER A 80 -13.59 -21.73 -23.89
C SER A 80 -12.61 -22.69 -23.19
N GLN A 81 -12.65 -23.99 -23.45
CA GLN A 81 -11.66 -24.94 -22.96
C GLN A 81 -10.38 -24.92 -23.82
N GLU A 82 -10.53 -24.85 -25.15
CA GLU A 82 -9.41 -24.75 -26.10
C GLU A 82 -8.67 -23.42 -25.98
N LYS A 83 -9.39 -22.29 -25.97
CA LYS A 83 -8.78 -20.95 -25.75
C LYS A 83 -7.95 -20.93 -24.45
N ASN A 84 -8.46 -21.55 -23.38
CA ASN A 84 -7.73 -21.67 -22.10
C ASN A 84 -6.57 -22.68 -22.13
N ALA A 85 -6.62 -23.74 -22.95
CA ALA A 85 -5.52 -24.70 -23.11
C ALA A 85 -4.36 -24.05 -23.89
N GLU A 86 -4.67 -23.32 -24.95
CA GLU A 86 -3.72 -22.53 -25.73
C GLU A 86 -3.09 -21.41 -24.89
N LEU A 87 -3.89 -20.70 -24.08
CA LEU A 87 -3.39 -19.68 -23.16
C LEU A 87 -2.35 -20.23 -22.15
N ARG A 88 -2.53 -21.46 -21.65
CA ARG A 88 -1.53 -22.12 -20.78
C ARG A 88 -0.23 -22.45 -21.52
N LYS A 89 -0.29 -22.75 -22.82
CA LYS A 89 0.89 -23.00 -23.68
C LYS A 89 1.64 -21.70 -24.00
N LEU A 90 0.92 -20.59 -24.18
CA LEU A 90 1.50 -19.29 -24.57
C LEU A 90 1.96 -18.44 -23.37
N ALA A 91 1.34 -18.55 -22.20
CA ALA A 91 1.67 -17.75 -21.02
C ALA A 91 3.18 -17.72 -20.63
N PRO A 92 3.98 -18.80 -20.76
CA PRO A 92 5.42 -18.76 -20.51
C PRO A 92 6.20 -17.69 -21.30
N LEU A 93 5.66 -17.24 -22.46
CA LEU A 93 6.26 -16.16 -23.24
C LEU A 93 6.31 -14.82 -22.49
N LEU A 94 5.49 -14.62 -21.44
CA LEU A 94 5.56 -13.44 -20.56
C LEU A 94 6.93 -13.29 -19.87
N LYS A 95 7.74 -14.36 -19.75
CA LYS A 95 9.10 -14.30 -19.21
C LYS A 95 10.15 -13.70 -20.17
N LYS A 96 9.80 -13.40 -21.42
CA LYS A 96 10.71 -12.73 -22.37
C LYS A 96 11.00 -11.30 -21.93
N LYS A 97 12.17 -10.76 -22.32
CA LYS A 97 12.43 -9.32 -22.20
C LYS A 97 11.32 -8.53 -22.93
N PRO A 98 10.82 -7.41 -22.39
CA PRO A 98 9.75 -6.64 -23.02
C PRO A 98 10.05 -6.22 -24.47
N SER A 99 11.31 -5.92 -24.80
CA SER A 99 11.78 -5.63 -26.17
C SER A 99 11.59 -6.78 -27.16
N GLU A 100 11.57 -8.03 -26.68
CA GLU A 100 11.43 -9.26 -27.48
C GLU A 100 10.01 -9.85 -27.42
N PHE A 101 9.13 -9.24 -26.63
CA PHE A 101 7.76 -9.69 -26.39
C PHE A 101 6.75 -8.93 -27.24
N LYS A 102 5.93 -9.66 -28.01
CA LYS A 102 4.81 -9.14 -28.80
C LYS A 102 3.48 -9.45 -28.09
N PRO A 103 2.69 -8.44 -27.66
CA PRO A 103 1.39 -8.64 -27.00
C PRO A 103 0.43 -9.65 -27.66
N SER A 104 0.35 -9.61 -29.00
CA SER A 104 -0.47 -10.51 -29.83
C SER A 104 -0.04 -11.99 -29.82
N SER A 105 1.14 -12.32 -29.28
CA SER A 105 1.63 -13.71 -29.18
C SER A 105 1.07 -14.50 -27.98
N VAL A 106 0.29 -13.87 -27.11
CA VAL A 106 -0.32 -14.52 -25.91
C VAL A 106 -1.81 -14.22 -25.75
N ALA A 107 -2.32 -13.15 -26.38
CA ALA A 107 -3.75 -12.86 -26.41
C ALA A 107 -4.53 -13.96 -27.17
N THR A 108 -5.38 -14.70 -26.46
CA THR A 108 -6.25 -15.77 -27.00
C THR A 108 -7.73 -15.36 -27.05
N TRP A 109 -7.99 -14.08 -26.80
CA TRP A 109 -9.28 -13.40 -26.85
C TRP A 109 -9.20 -12.28 -27.89
N GLU A 110 -10.34 -11.82 -28.40
CA GLU A 110 -10.40 -10.81 -29.46
C GLU A 110 -10.23 -9.39 -28.88
N LYS A 111 -9.98 -8.37 -29.71
CA LYS A 111 -9.84 -7.00 -29.20
C LYS A 111 -11.19 -6.50 -28.67
N GLY A 112 -11.19 -5.99 -27.43
CA GLY A 112 -12.41 -5.63 -26.69
C GLY A 112 -13.08 -6.79 -25.94
N ASP A 113 -12.65 -8.05 -26.10
CA ASP A 113 -13.12 -9.14 -25.23
C ASP A 113 -12.62 -8.92 -23.78
N PRO A 114 -13.45 -9.16 -22.74
CA PRO A 114 -13.01 -9.08 -21.35
C PRO A 114 -11.85 -10.05 -21.04
N VAL A 115 -10.81 -9.54 -20.38
CA VAL A 115 -9.56 -10.31 -20.19
C VAL A 115 -9.80 -11.54 -19.28
N PRO A 116 -9.38 -12.76 -19.69
CA PRO A 116 -9.50 -13.97 -18.87
C PRO A 116 -8.71 -13.87 -17.56
N PHE A 117 -9.35 -14.15 -16.42
CA PHE A 117 -8.67 -14.16 -15.11
C PHE A 117 -7.64 -15.30 -14.98
N LEU A 118 -7.74 -16.33 -15.83
CA LEU A 118 -6.70 -17.35 -16.00
C LEU A 118 -5.37 -16.75 -16.49
N PHE A 119 -5.39 -15.79 -17.41
CA PHE A 119 -4.16 -15.13 -17.92
C PHE A 119 -3.41 -14.45 -16.77
N LEU A 120 -4.15 -13.68 -15.97
CA LEU A 120 -3.65 -13.00 -14.79
C LEU A 120 -3.15 -14.00 -13.72
N SER A 121 -3.87 -15.10 -13.51
CA SER A 121 -3.52 -16.14 -12.54
C SER A 121 -2.29 -16.96 -12.94
N LEU A 122 -2.07 -17.20 -14.24
CA LEU A 122 -0.85 -17.81 -14.78
C LEU A 122 0.35 -16.87 -14.61
N ALA A 123 0.20 -15.57 -14.89
CA ALA A 123 1.23 -14.58 -14.62
C ALA A 123 1.63 -14.57 -13.13
N PHE A 124 0.66 -14.57 -12.21
CA PHE A 124 0.95 -14.61 -10.78
C PHE A 124 1.55 -15.94 -10.29
N ASP A 125 1.27 -17.07 -10.94
CA ASP A 125 1.90 -18.35 -10.62
C ASP A 125 3.39 -18.32 -11.00
N MET A 126 3.71 -17.85 -12.21
CA MET A 126 5.09 -17.66 -12.66
C MET A 126 5.86 -16.68 -11.78
N ILE A 127 5.28 -15.54 -11.43
CA ILE A 127 5.88 -14.57 -10.49
C ILE A 127 6.10 -15.20 -9.10
N SER A 128 5.19 -16.06 -8.62
CA SER A 128 5.33 -16.71 -7.32
C SER A 128 6.45 -17.76 -7.25
N LYS A 129 6.92 -18.22 -8.42
CA LYS A 129 8.03 -19.17 -8.60
C LYS A 129 9.34 -18.48 -8.99
N GLU A 130 9.33 -17.15 -9.11
CA GLU A 130 10.47 -16.35 -9.55
C GLU A 130 11.14 -15.64 -8.36
N SER A 131 12.46 -15.46 -8.43
CA SER A 131 13.25 -14.76 -7.41
C SER A 131 13.92 -13.49 -7.96
N GLY A 132 14.21 -13.44 -9.26
CA GLY A 132 14.79 -12.27 -9.92
C GLY A 132 13.79 -11.13 -10.04
N ARG A 133 14.03 -10.00 -9.36
CA ARG A 133 13.16 -8.80 -9.43
C ARG A 133 12.99 -8.29 -10.88
N ILE A 134 14.03 -8.38 -11.70
CA ILE A 134 13.98 -7.97 -13.12
C ILE A 134 12.94 -8.84 -13.85
N VAL A 135 13.10 -10.17 -13.83
CA VAL A 135 12.17 -11.12 -14.47
C VAL A 135 10.73 -10.99 -13.92
N ILE A 136 10.55 -10.71 -12.63
CA ILE A 136 9.22 -10.39 -12.06
C ILE A 136 8.63 -9.13 -12.70
N THR A 137 9.46 -8.10 -12.91
CA THR A 137 9.04 -6.83 -13.55
C THR A 137 8.72 -7.05 -15.03
N ASP A 138 9.50 -7.87 -15.74
CA ASP A 138 9.26 -8.25 -17.14
C ASP A 138 7.91 -8.98 -17.30
N ILE A 139 7.62 -9.97 -16.45
CA ILE A 139 6.33 -10.70 -16.47
C ILE A 139 5.15 -9.74 -16.23
N VAL A 140 5.26 -8.81 -15.27
CA VAL A 140 4.21 -7.81 -14.99
C VAL A 140 4.08 -6.81 -16.14
N CYS A 141 5.19 -6.34 -16.71
CA CYS A 141 5.20 -5.44 -17.87
C CYS A 141 4.52 -6.08 -19.08
N ASN A 142 4.88 -7.32 -19.42
CA ASN A 142 4.30 -8.05 -20.54
C ASN A 142 2.81 -8.39 -20.31
N LEU A 143 2.42 -8.74 -19.07
CA LEU A 143 1.02 -8.89 -18.67
C LEU A 143 0.21 -7.61 -18.94
N LEU A 144 0.70 -6.46 -18.46
CA LEU A 144 0.01 -5.17 -18.63
C LEU A 144 -0.01 -4.74 -20.11
N ARG A 145 1.09 -4.93 -20.86
CA ARG A 145 1.15 -4.66 -22.31
C ARG A 145 0.19 -5.54 -23.12
N THR A 146 -0.02 -6.80 -22.74
CA THR A 146 -1.03 -7.66 -23.38
C THR A 146 -2.45 -7.16 -23.11
N VAL A 147 -2.73 -6.62 -21.92
CA VAL A 147 -4.02 -5.99 -21.61
C VAL A 147 -4.20 -4.70 -22.42
N ILE A 148 -3.23 -3.78 -22.39
CA ILE A 148 -3.27 -2.52 -23.15
C ILE A 148 -3.49 -2.76 -24.64
N TYR A 149 -2.82 -3.77 -25.22
CA TYR A 149 -2.98 -4.10 -26.64
C TYR A 149 -4.38 -4.65 -27.02
N SER A 150 -5.06 -5.34 -26.10
CA SER A 150 -6.29 -6.10 -26.39
C SER A 150 -7.57 -5.43 -25.86
N THR A 151 -7.53 -4.99 -24.60
CA THR A 151 -8.71 -4.56 -23.83
C THR A 151 -8.27 -3.51 -22.77
N PRO A 152 -7.86 -2.28 -23.19
CA PRO A 152 -7.36 -1.22 -22.30
C PRO A 152 -8.23 -0.97 -21.06
N GLU A 153 -9.55 -1.08 -21.21
CA GLU A 153 -10.55 -0.83 -20.19
C GLU A 153 -10.56 -1.87 -19.04
N ASP A 154 -9.83 -2.99 -19.17
CA ASP A 154 -9.60 -3.96 -18.09
C ASP A 154 -8.26 -3.75 -17.35
N LEU A 155 -7.44 -2.78 -17.76
CA LEU A 155 -6.16 -2.45 -17.12
C LEU A 155 -6.31 -2.05 -15.63
N ILE A 156 -7.26 -1.18 -15.31
CA ILE A 156 -7.53 -0.75 -13.92
C ILE A 156 -7.93 -1.96 -13.05
N PRO A 157 -8.88 -2.83 -13.45
CA PRO A 157 -9.10 -4.11 -12.82
C PRO A 157 -7.84 -5.00 -12.68
N VAL A 158 -6.97 -5.11 -13.68
CA VAL A 158 -5.73 -5.93 -13.60
C VAL A 158 -4.83 -5.45 -12.48
N VAL A 159 -4.61 -4.12 -12.42
CA VAL A 159 -3.77 -3.47 -11.41
C VAL A 159 -4.32 -3.75 -10.00
N TYR A 160 -5.63 -3.57 -9.78
CA TYR A 160 -6.25 -3.84 -8.47
C TYR A 160 -6.28 -5.33 -8.08
N LEU A 161 -6.50 -6.25 -9.03
CA LEU A 161 -6.49 -7.69 -8.73
C LEU A 161 -5.08 -8.27 -8.54
N SER A 162 -4.04 -7.50 -8.89
CA SER A 162 -2.63 -7.83 -8.61
C SER A 162 -2.23 -7.73 -7.12
N ALA A 163 -3.23 -7.90 -6.25
CA ALA A 163 -3.12 -7.93 -4.81
C ALA A 163 -4.01 -9.04 -4.18
N ASN A 164 -3.53 -10.31 -4.14
CA ASN A 164 -3.57 -11.29 -3.02
C ASN A 164 -4.27 -12.73 -3.23
N SER A 165 -3.86 -13.93 -2.67
CA SER A 165 -4.28 -15.33 -3.14
C SER A 165 -4.27 -16.77 -2.36
N ARG A 166 -5.32 -17.42 -1.72
CA ARG A 166 -5.52 -18.95 -1.54
C ARG A 166 -6.76 -19.44 -0.74
N SER A 167 -7.63 -20.44 -1.05
CA SER A 167 -7.92 -21.41 -2.19
C SER A 167 -9.35 -22.08 -2.07
N SER A 168 -9.83 -22.99 -2.96
CA SER A 168 -11.24 -23.53 -3.04
C SER A 168 -11.46 -25.10 -3.17
N GLN A 169 -12.66 -25.55 -3.59
CA GLN A 169 -13.15 -26.91 -3.94
C GLN A 169 -14.00 -26.91 -5.26
N SER A 170 -14.53 -28.06 -5.72
CA SER A 170 -15.12 -28.30 -7.06
C SER A 170 -16.60 -28.78 -7.06
N MET A 171 -17.34 -28.64 -8.19
CA MET A 171 -18.74 -29.11 -8.42
C MET A 171 -19.04 -29.49 -9.89
N MET A 172 -20.20 -30.15 -10.13
CA MET A 172 -20.56 -30.89 -11.37
C MET A 172 -20.92 -30.07 -12.63
N ARG A 173 -21.29 -28.79 -12.54
CA ARG A 173 -21.43 -27.90 -13.71
C ARG A 173 -20.54 -26.68 -13.49
N LYS A 174 -19.66 -26.38 -14.45
CA LYS A 174 -18.75 -25.23 -14.39
C LYS A 174 -19.49 -23.96 -14.84
N PRO A 175 -19.46 -22.87 -14.06
CA PRO A 175 -19.91 -21.55 -14.52
C PRO A 175 -19.00 -20.96 -15.60
N ASP A 176 -19.41 -19.86 -16.21
CA ASP A 176 -18.55 -19.08 -17.11
C ASP A 176 -17.27 -18.64 -16.39
N ALA A 177 -16.17 -18.70 -17.12
CA ALA A 177 -14.85 -18.29 -16.65
C ALA A 177 -14.87 -16.91 -15.96
N LEU A 178 -13.93 -16.73 -15.04
CA LEU A 178 -13.74 -15.44 -14.40
C LEU A 178 -13.07 -14.47 -15.37
N THR A 179 -13.56 -13.24 -15.39
CA THR A 179 -12.91 -12.11 -16.07
C THR A 179 -12.47 -11.12 -15.00
N ILE A 180 -11.42 -10.36 -15.30
CA ILE A 180 -10.82 -9.44 -14.33
C ILE A 180 -11.86 -8.38 -13.91
N ARG A 181 -12.63 -7.86 -14.87
CA ARG A 181 -13.84 -7.04 -14.66
C ARG A 181 -14.88 -7.66 -13.71
N LYS A 182 -15.23 -8.94 -13.90
CA LYS A 182 -16.23 -9.69 -13.11
C LYS A 182 -15.78 -9.83 -11.66
N VAL A 183 -14.50 -10.18 -11.43
CA VAL A 183 -13.92 -10.28 -10.09
C VAL A 183 -13.87 -8.90 -9.42
N PHE A 184 -13.32 -7.87 -10.08
CA PHE A 184 -13.22 -6.52 -9.51
C PHE A 184 -14.58 -5.91 -9.15
N LYS A 185 -15.58 -5.99 -10.05
CA LYS A 185 -16.95 -5.54 -9.76
C LYS A 185 -17.58 -6.32 -8.59
N THR A 186 -17.32 -7.62 -8.47
CA THR A 186 -17.83 -8.42 -7.34
C THR A 186 -17.14 -8.05 -6.02
N PHE A 187 -15.85 -7.70 -6.05
CA PHE A 187 -15.12 -7.18 -4.88
C PHE A 187 -15.66 -5.82 -4.44
N HIS A 188 -16.01 -4.95 -5.39
CA HIS A 188 -16.65 -3.64 -5.14
C HIS A 188 -18.03 -3.81 -4.46
N LEU A 189 -18.82 -4.81 -4.87
CA LEU A 189 -20.07 -5.18 -4.20
C LEU A 189 -19.81 -5.74 -2.79
N ILE A 190 -18.86 -6.66 -2.64
CA ILE A 190 -18.43 -7.20 -1.33
C ILE A 190 -17.97 -6.07 -0.40
N ALA A 191 -17.32 -5.02 -0.89
CA ALA A 191 -16.93 -3.86 -0.11
C ALA A 191 -18.15 -3.05 0.37
N LYS A 192 -19.06 -2.70 -0.55
CA LYS A 192 -20.23 -1.84 -0.30
C LYS A 192 -21.34 -2.48 0.53
N GLU A 193 -21.47 -3.81 0.50
CA GLU A 193 -22.53 -4.51 1.25
C GLU A 193 -22.49 -4.21 2.76
N SER A 194 -23.64 -3.89 3.34
CA SER A 194 -23.75 -3.43 4.74
C SER A 194 -25.18 -3.59 5.28
N GLY A 195 -25.38 -3.36 6.58
CA GLY A 195 -26.66 -3.58 7.24
C GLY A 195 -26.96 -5.06 7.51
N LYS A 196 -28.25 -5.37 7.71
CA LYS A 196 -28.75 -6.72 7.99
C LYS A 196 -28.39 -7.69 6.86
N ASP A 197 -28.09 -8.95 7.19
CA ASP A 197 -27.81 -10.07 6.28
C ASP A 197 -26.59 -9.89 5.32
N SER A 198 -25.94 -8.72 5.34
CA SER A 198 -24.75 -8.38 4.55
C SER A 198 -23.58 -9.36 4.71
N GLN A 199 -23.45 -10.03 5.86
CA GLN A 199 -22.44 -11.08 6.06
C GLN A 199 -22.71 -12.32 5.20
N GLU A 200 -23.98 -12.75 5.06
CA GLU A 200 -24.30 -13.91 4.21
C GLU A 200 -24.27 -13.53 2.73
N LYS A 201 -24.69 -12.31 2.37
CA LYS A 201 -24.48 -11.79 1.00
C LYS A 201 -23.00 -11.77 0.60
N LYS A 202 -22.12 -11.22 1.44
CA LYS A 202 -20.65 -11.24 1.22
C LYS A 202 -20.15 -12.67 1.08
N LYS A 203 -20.56 -13.60 1.96
CA LYS A 203 -20.25 -15.04 1.79
C LYS A 203 -20.74 -15.57 0.45
N ASN A 204 -21.95 -15.26 0.01
CA ASN A 204 -22.52 -15.76 -1.24
C ASN A 204 -21.80 -15.23 -2.48
N HIS A 205 -21.41 -13.95 -2.52
CA HIS A 205 -20.53 -13.43 -3.57
C HIS A 205 -19.17 -14.15 -3.61
N ILE A 206 -18.57 -14.41 -2.43
CA ILE A 206 -17.30 -15.15 -2.35
C ILE A 206 -17.48 -16.61 -2.79
N LYS A 207 -18.55 -17.30 -2.37
CA LYS A 207 -18.90 -18.65 -2.85
C LYS A 207 -19.04 -18.68 -4.38
N ALA A 208 -19.79 -17.75 -4.96
CA ALA A 208 -20.01 -17.68 -6.41
C ALA A 208 -18.70 -17.50 -7.19
N LEU A 209 -17.81 -16.62 -6.72
CA LEU A 209 -16.47 -16.49 -7.32
C LEU A 209 -15.65 -17.77 -7.20
N LEU A 210 -15.63 -18.43 -6.03
CA LEU A 210 -14.87 -19.66 -5.81
C LEU A 210 -15.38 -20.87 -6.62
N VAL A 211 -16.68 -20.91 -6.94
CA VAL A 211 -17.31 -21.96 -7.76
C VAL A 211 -17.06 -21.74 -9.26
N ALA A 212 -16.90 -20.49 -9.69
CA ALA A 212 -16.51 -20.14 -11.07
C ALA A 212 -14.99 -20.22 -11.32
N ALA A 213 -14.18 -20.31 -10.26
CA ALA A 213 -12.73 -20.25 -10.34
C ALA A 213 -12.06 -21.61 -10.62
N THR A 214 -11.08 -21.61 -11.51
CA THR A 214 -10.35 -22.78 -12.01
C THR A 214 -8.86 -22.74 -11.68
N ASP A 215 -8.18 -23.89 -11.71
CA ASP A 215 -6.73 -24.03 -11.50
C ASP A 215 -6.21 -23.26 -10.27
N CYS A 216 -5.45 -22.17 -10.50
CA CYS A 216 -4.94 -21.28 -9.48
C CYS A 216 -5.76 -19.98 -9.31
N GLU A 217 -6.80 -19.71 -10.10
CA GLU A 217 -7.74 -18.60 -9.87
C GLU A 217 -8.38 -18.60 -8.47
N PRO A 218 -8.88 -19.73 -7.90
CA PRO A 218 -9.38 -19.71 -6.54
C PRO A 218 -8.25 -19.56 -5.55
N GLN A 219 -7.03 -19.93 -5.94
CA GLN A 219 -5.86 -19.40 -5.27
C GLN A 219 -5.94 -17.86 -5.32
N TYR A 220 -5.87 -17.22 -6.48
CA TYR A 220 -5.84 -15.76 -6.61
C TYR A 220 -7.06 -14.97 -6.13
N LEU A 221 -8.17 -15.58 -5.73
CA LEU A 221 -9.29 -14.87 -5.06
C LEU A 221 -9.11 -14.61 -3.56
N ILE A 222 -8.48 -15.51 -2.79
CA ILE A 222 -8.75 -15.51 -1.32
C ILE A 222 -7.74 -14.75 -0.46
N ARG A 223 -6.40 -14.74 -0.71
CA ARG A 223 -5.59 -13.75 0.05
C ARG A 223 -5.97 -12.33 -0.42
N LEU A 224 -6.64 -12.14 -1.59
CA LEU A 224 -7.20 -10.89 -2.16
C LEU A 224 -8.16 -10.30 -1.13
N LEU A 225 -9.15 -11.10 -0.74
CA LEU A 225 -10.08 -10.85 0.36
C LEU A 225 -9.42 -10.76 1.76
N GLN A 226 -8.17 -11.22 1.93
CA GLN A 226 -7.39 -11.13 3.19
C GLN A 226 -6.29 -10.03 3.19
N ALA A 227 -6.15 -9.27 2.10
CA ALA A 227 -5.12 -8.28 1.83
C ALA A 227 -3.62 -8.73 1.92
N LYS A 228 -3.24 -9.98 1.54
CA LYS A 228 -1.86 -10.55 1.76
C LYS A 228 -1.23 -11.42 0.63
N LEU A 229 -0.67 -10.87 -0.45
CA LEU A 229 -0.39 -11.60 -1.72
C LEU A 229 0.85 -12.46 -1.67
N ARG A 230 1.98 -11.89 -1.25
CA ARG A 230 3.25 -12.62 -1.14
C ARG A 230 3.83 -13.11 -2.49
N ILE A 231 3.62 -12.40 -3.61
CA ILE A 231 4.29 -12.67 -4.91
C ILE A 231 5.57 -11.83 -5.13
N GLY A 232 6.30 -11.53 -4.05
CA GLY A 232 7.63 -10.89 -4.15
C GLY A 232 7.66 -9.39 -4.42
N TYR A 233 6.75 -8.83 -5.23
CA TYR A 233 6.73 -7.39 -5.58
C TYR A 233 5.76 -6.55 -4.72
N ALA A 234 5.89 -5.22 -4.85
CA ALA A 234 5.10 -4.21 -4.16
C ALA A 234 4.80 -2.99 -5.08
N GLU A 235 4.02 -2.03 -4.59
CA GLU A 235 3.59 -0.79 -5.26
C GLU A 235 4.70 -0.11 -6.10
N GLN A 236 5.90 0.06 -5.55
CA GLN A 236 7.02 0.70 -6.26
C GLN A 236 7.53 -0.07 -7.50
N THR A 237 7.27 -1.38 -7.57
CA THR A 237 7.51 -2.20 -8.78
C THR A 237 6.36 -2.07 -9.78
N LEU A 238 5.13 -1.98 -9.29
CA LEU A 238 3.94 -1.73 -10.12
C LEU A 238 4.03 -0.38 -10.84
N LEU A 239 4.39 0.69 -10.12
CA LEU A 239 4.55 2.04 -10.68
C LEU A 239 5.67 2.11 -11.73
N ALA A 240 6.78 1.38 -11.52
CA ALA A 240 7.83 1.24 -12.52
C ALA A 240 7.33 0.50 -13.78
N ALA A 241 6.68 -0.66 -13.60
CA ALA A 241 6.14 -1.44 -14.72
C ALA A 241 5.06 -0.69 -15.51
N LEU A 242 4.26 0.17 -14.85
CA LEU A 242 3.26 1.02 -15.49
C LEU A 242 3.93 2.10 -16.37
N GLY A 243 4.96 2.78 -15.87
CA GLY A 243 5.75 3.73 -16.65
C GLY A 243 6.45 3.08 -17.85
N GLN A 244 7.04 1.89 -17.65
CA GLN A 244 7.66 1.13 -18.74
C GLN A 244 6.65 0.67 -19.79
N ALA A 245 5.45 0.23 -19.39
CA ALA A 245 4.40 -0.18 -20.31
C ALA A 245 3.87 0.98 -21.17
N ALA A 246 3.79 2.19 -20.62
CA ALA A 246 3.39 3.38 -21.35
C ALA A 246 4.34 3.70 -22.52
N VAL A 247 5.67 3.60 -22.30
CA VAL A 247 6.69 3.81 -23.35
C VAL A 247 6.64 2.75 -24.46
N TYR A 248 5.93 1.64 -24.27
CA TYR A 248 5.66 0.64 -25.31
C TYR A 248 4.30 0.80 -26.03
N THR A 249 3.58 1.93 -25.88
CA THR A 249 2.22 2.13 -26.39
C THR A 249 2.17 3.23 -27.45
N GLU A 250 2.11 2.81 -28.73
CA GLU A 250 2.53 3.57 -29.91
C GLU A 250 1.94 4.99 -30.06
N GLU A 251 0.68 5.23 -29.67
CA GLU A 251 0.00 6.52 -29.88
C GLU A 251 0.60 7.70 -29.09
N HIS A 252 1.20 7.44 -27.92
CA HIS A 252 1.73 8.48 -27.02
C HIS A 252 3.14 8.17 -26.45
N SER A 253 3.89 7.31 -27.14
CA SER A 253 5.19 6.80 -26.67
C SER A 253 6.39 7.74 -26.89
N THR A 254 6.35 8.62 -27.89
CA THR A 254 7.52 9.40 -28.36
C THR A 254 8.15 10.20 -27.23
N ALA A 255 9.36 9.81 -26.81
CA ALA A 255 10.10 10.50 -25.75
C ALA A 255 10.65 11.85 -26.24
N PRO A 256 10.73 12.87 -25.36
CA PRO A 256 11.45 14.11 -25.67
C PRO A 256 12.92 13.82 -26.06
N PRO A 257 13.52 14.56 -27.02
CA PRO A 257 14.87 14.26 -27.53
C PRO A 257 15.98 14.23 -26.48
N GLU A 258 15.77 14.89 -25.34
CA GLU A 258 16.70 14.97 -24.21
C GLU A 258 16.74 13.69 -23.35
N VAL A 259 15.74 12.80 -23.47
CA VAL A 259 15.56 11.66 -22.55
C VAL A 259 16.38 10.44 -23.01
N GLN A 260 17.61 10.33 -22.49
CA GLN A 260 18.55 9.24 -22.80
C GLN A 260 18.05 7.84 -22.40
N SER A 261 17.23 7.72 -21.34
CA SER A 261 16.71 6.45 -20.82
C SER A 261 15.18 6.50 -20.64
N PRO A 262 14.39 6.40 -21.73
CA PRO A 262 12.94 6.61 -21.68
C PRO A 262 12.21 5.71 -20.67
N PHE A 263 12.60 4.43 -20.58
CA PHE A 263 11.98 3.47 -19.66
C PHE A 263 12.25 3.79 -18.18
N GLU A 264 13.39 4.40 -17.86
CA GLU A 264 13.75 4.77 -16.49
C GLU A 264 13.11 6.10 -16.09
N GLU A 265 13.12 7.09 -16.98
CA GLU A 265 12.49 8.38 -16.72
C GLU A 265 10.96 8.25 -16.64
N ALA A 266 10.32 7.48 -17.51
CA ALA A 266 8.90 7.12 -17.37
C ALA A 266 8.61 6.37 -16.05
N SER A 267 9.52 5.51 -15.60
CA SER A 267 9.44 4.83 -14.29
C SER A 267 9.64 5.78 -13.11
N LYS A 268 10.24 6.95 -13.31
CA LYS A 268 10.48 8.00 -12.31
C LYS A 268 9.28 8.95 -12.26
N ILE A 269 8.82 9.43 -13.43
CA ILE A 269 7.60 10.22 -13.60
C ILE A 269 6.39 9.55 -12.92
N VAL A 270 6.07 8.30 -13.23
CA VAL A 270 4.88 7.63 -12.65
C VAL A 270 4.98 7.47 -11.12
N LYS A 271 6.19 7.34 -10.56
CA LYS A 271 6.40 7.30 -9.09
C LYS A 271 6.26 8.67 -8.43
N GLN A 272 6.78 9.71 -9.07
CA GLN A 272 6.70 11.10 -8.60
C GLN A 272 5.26 11.60 -8.66
N VAL A 273 4.55 11.32 -9.75
CA VAL A 273 3.14 11.65 -9.92
C VAL A 273 2.28 10.91 -8.89
N TYR A 274 2.50 9.61 -8.66
CA TYR A 274 1.78 8.87 -7.62
C TYR A 274 2.13 9.32 -6.18
N SER A 275 3.31 9.90 -5.92
CA SER A 275 3.62 10.39 -4.57
C SER A 275 2.86 11.69 -4.23
N VAL A 276 2.60 12.55 -5.23
CA VAL A 276 1.80 13.80 -5.08
C VAL A 276 0.31 13.63 -5.38
N LEU A 277 -0.09 12.55 -6.07
CA LEU A 277 -1.47 12.22 -6.41
C LEU A 277 -1.68 10.69 -6.40
N PRO A 278 -1.81 10.03 -5.24
CA PRO A 278 -1.98 8.56 -5.15
C PRO A 278 -3.39 8.08 -5.54
N ASP A 279 -3.81 8.41 -6.76
CA ASP A 279 -5.12 8.09 -7.36
C ASP A 279 -4.90 7.38 -8.72
N TYR A 280 -5.09 6.06 -8.73
CA TYR A 280 -4.92 5.25 -9.94
C TYR A 280 -5.98 5.54 -11.00
N ASP A 281 -7.21 5.91 -10.62
CA ASP A 281 -8.27 6.20 -11.58
C ASP A 281 -7.91 7.47 -12.37
N LYS A 282 -7.39 8.50 -11.69
CA LYS A 282 -6.84 9.71 -12.36
C LYS A 282 -5.59 9.41 -13.18
N ILE A 283 -4.57 8.79 -12.58
CA ILE A 283 -3.27 8.58 -13.25
C ILE A 283 -3.43 7.71 -14.50
N VAL A 284 -4.17 6.61 -14.44
CA VAL A 284 -4.36 5.74 -15.61
C VAL A 284 -5.21 6.42 -16.69
N SER A 285 -6.20 7.24 -16.31
CA SER A 285 -6.97 8.03 -17.29
C SER A 285 -6.09 9.04 -18.03
N ALA A 286 -5.27 9.81 -17.32
CA ALA A 286 -4.35 10.78 -17.93
C ALA A 286 -3.27 10.09 -18.79
N LEU A 287 -2.73 8.97 -18.30
CA LEU A 287 -1.70 8.17 -19.00
C LEU A 287 -2.21 7.62 -20.34
N LEU A 288 -3.47 7.18 -20.40
CA LEU A 288 -4.11 6.69 -21.62
C LEU A 288 -4.51 7.81 -22.59
N ALA A 289 -4.75 9.03 -22.10
CA ALA A 289 -5.23 10.16 -22.92
C ALA A 289 -4.12 11.11 -23.42
N HIS A 290 -2.96 11.13 -22.74
CA HIS A 290 -1.87 12.09 -22.99
C HIS A 290 -0.46 11.46 -22.93
N GLY A 291 -0.35 10.15 -22.66
CA GLY A 291 0.93 9.47 -22.49
C GLY A 291 1.60 9.72 -21.14
N VAL A 292 2.82 9.21 -20.99
CA VAL A 292 3.57 9.31 -19.72
C VAL A 292 4.25 10.66 -19.53
N TRP A 293 4.63 11.32 -20.61
CA TRP A 293 5.44 12.55 -20.60
C TRP A 293 4.68 13.76 -20.04
N GLU A 294 3.35 13.84 -20.30
CA GLU A 294 2.48 14.91 -19.80
C GLU A 294 1.89 14.65 -18.40
N LEU A 295 2.13 13.47 -17.79
CA LEU A 295 1.62 13.18 -16.45
C LEU A 295 2.02 14.21 -15.37
N PRO A 296 3.24 14.79 -15.33
CA PRO A 296 3.59 15.82 -14.34
C PRO A 296 2.70 17.07 -14.43
N ASN A 297 2.27 17.43 -15.65
CA ASN A 297 1.43 18.60 -15.91
C ASN A 297 -0.05 18.30 -15.58
N MET A 298 -0.52 17.10 -15.91
CA MET A 298 -1.93 16.71 -15.77
C MET A 298 -2.32 16.20 -14.38
N CYS A 299 -1.37 15.64 -13.61
CA CYS A 299 -1.63 14.94 -12.35
C CYS A 299 -0.95 15.62 -11.15
N THR A 300 -1.35 16.86 -10.86
CA THR A 300 -0.80 17.71 -9.79
C THR A 300 -1.42 17.45 -8.42
N PHE A 301 -0.74 17.89 -7.35
CA PHE A 301 -1.22 17.76 -5.97
C PHE A 301 -2.56 18.45 -5.77
N THR A 302 -3.61 17.68 -5.44
CA THR A 302 -5.00 18.15 -5.42
C THR A 302 -5.62 18.00 -4.01
N PRO A 303 -6.26 19.04 -3.44
CA PRO A 303 -7.10 18.92 -2.25
C PRO A 303 -8.16 17.81 -2.34
N GLY A 304 -8.44 17.13 -1.22
CA GLY A 304 -9.31 15.96 -1.16
C GLY A 304 -8.66 14.63 -1.54
N ILE A 305 -7.41 14.62 -2.02
CA ILE A 305 -6.62 13.39 -2.22
C ILE A 305 -5.40 13.42 -1.29
N PRO A 306 -5.34 12.54 -0.27
CA PRO A 306 -4.27 12.57 0.72
C PRO A 306 -2.95 12.03 0.15
N VAL A 307 -1.86 12.75 0.37
CA VAL A 307 -0.51 12.31 0.01
C VAL A 307 0.16 11.58 1.16
N GLY A 308 1.02 10.61 0.84
CA GLY A 308 1.74 9.83 1.83
C GLY A 308 2.68 10.70 2.69
N PRO A 309 2.69 10.56 4.02
CA PRO A 309 3.41 11.50 4.89
C PRO A 309 4.93 11.41 4.74
N MET A 310 5.62 12.56 4.82
CA MET A 310 7.08 12.61 4.91
C MET A 310 7.58 11.87 6.16
N LEU A 311 8.64 11.06 6.01
CA LEU A 311 9.11 10.10 7.02
C LEU A 311 10.50 10.43 7.55
N SER A 312 10.65 10.52 8.88
CA SER A 312 11.94 10.75 9.52
C SER A 312 12.80 9.47 9.69
N LYS A 313 14.13 9.64 9.65
CA LYS A 313 15.11 8.63 10.07
C LYS A 313 15.34 8.69 11.59
N ALA A 314 15.66 7.55 12.19
CA ALA A 314 16.14 7.53 13.58
C ALA A 314 17.56 8.10 13.68
N THR A 315 17.88 8.64 14.85
CA THR A 315 19.19 9.18 15.25
C THR A 315 19.36 8.84 16.74
N LYS A 316 20.58 8.50 17.19
CA LYS A 316 20.85 7.98 18.54
C LYS A 316 21.04 9.05 19.63
N GLY A 317 21.45 10.26 19.26
CA GLY A 317 21.74 11.34 20.21
C GLY A 317 21.87 12.70 19.54
N VAL A 318 21.93 13.76 20.35
CA VAL A 318 22.02 15.16 19.88
C VAL A 318 23.27 15.37 19.02
N SER A 319 24.43 14.83 19.42
CA SER A 319 25.68 14.93 18.64
C SER A 319 25.60 14.27 17.26
N GLU A 320 24.81 13.20 17.07
CA GLU A 320 24.59 12.59 15.74
C GLU A 320 23.72 13.47 14.83
N VAL A 321 22.89 14.34 15.39
CA VAL A 321 22.13 15.35 14.65
C VAL A 321 23.06 16.48 14.21
N LEU A 322 23.86 17.01 15.13
CA LEU A 322 24.75 18.15 14.89
C LEU A 322 25.87 17.84 13.89
N ASN A 323 26.53 16.68 14.01
CA ASN A 323 27.57 16.23 13.07
C ASN A 323 27.05 15.96 11.63
N LYS A 324 25.75 16.09 11.40
CA LYS A 324 25.02 15.64 10.20
C LYS A 324 24.19 16.74 9.54
N PHE A 325 23.82 17.75 10.32
CA PHE A 325 23.38 19.06 9.86
C PHE A 325 24.45 20.12 10.18
N GLN A 326 25.72 19.73 10.13
CA GLN A 326 26.83 20.67 10.24
C GLN A 326 26.68 21.73 9.15
N ASP A 327 26.81 22.99 9.54
CA ASP A 327 26.68 24.18 8.68
C ASP A 327 25.30 24.37 8.00
N VAL A 328 24.27 23.57 8.36
CA VAL A 328 22.89 23.66 7.82
C VAL A 328 21.90 24.16 8.89
N GLU A 329 21.14 25.22 8.60
CA GLU A 329 20.08 25.70 9.51
C GLU A 329 18.96 24.66 9.64
N PHE A 330 18.72 24.20 10.88
CA PHE A 330 17.68 23.23 11.22
C PHE A 330 16.83 23.67 12.41
N THR A 331 15.66 23.05 12.55
CA THR A 331 14.71 23.29 13.64
C THR A 331 14.38 22.00 14.37
N CYS A 332 14.34 22.07 15.69
CA CYS A 332 13.88 20.98 16.56
C CYS A 332 12.42 21.27 16.96
N GLU A 333 11.53 20.31 16.76
CA GLU A 333 10.11 20.34 17.13
C GLU A 333 9.80 19.22 18.13
N TYR A 334 8.85 19.44 19.04
CA TYR A 334 8.34 18.38 19.91
C TYR A 334 7.74 17.22 19.10
N LYS A 335 8.19 15.99 19.37
CA LYS A 335 7.58 14.79 18.80
C LYS A 335 6.41 14.31 19.65
N TYR A 336 5.24 14.90 19.42
CA TYR A 336 3.99 14.48 20.04
C TYR A 336 3.66 12.97 19.88
N ASP A 337 2.93 12.44 20.86
CA ASP A 337 2.38 11.07 20.94
C ASP A 337 0.86 11.12 20.62
N GLY A 338 0.47 10.82 19.38
CA GLY A 338 -0.90 11.07 18.90
C GLY A 338 -1.29 10.30 17.64
N GLU A 339 -2.26 10.84 16.90
CA GLU A 339 -2.62 10.37 15.56
C GLU A 339 -2.34 11.44 14.50
N ARG A 340 -1.25 11.27 13.74
CA ARG A 340 -0.94 12.11 12.57
C ARG A 340 -2.13 12.18 11.61
N ALA A 341 -2.57 13.41 11.37
CA ALA A 341 -3.68 13.76 10.52
C ALA A 341 -3.27 14.76 9.45
N GLN A 342 -3.61 14.45 8.20
CA GLN A 342 -3.53 15.39 7.09
C GLN A 342 -4.94 15.97 6.89
N ILE A 343 -5.08 17.29 7.07
CA ILE A 343 -6.37 17.98 7.07
C ILE A 343 -6.48 18.81 5.79
N HIS A 344 -7.43 18.47 4.93
CA HIS A 344 -7.72 19.18 3.69
C HIS A 344 -8.95 20.08 3.92
N TYR A 345 -8.81 21.37 3.64
CA TYR A 345 -9.91 22.33 3.58
C TYR A 345 -10.11 22.74 2.12
N MET A 346 -11.30 22.46 1.61
CA MET A 346 -11.68 22.72 0.21
C MET A 346 -12.28 24.13 0.07
N GLU A 347 -12.18 24.72 -1.12
CA GLU A 347 -12.78 26.04 -1.43
C GLU A 347 -14.31 26.08 -1.24
N SER A 348 -14.96 24.91 -1.31
CA SER A 348 -16.37 24.70 -0.98
C SER A 348 -16.69 24.76 0.53
N GLY A 349 -15.70 25.03 1.38
CA GLY A 349 -15.81 25.01 2.85
C GLY A 349 -15.86 23.61 3.47
N SER A 350 -15.80 22.53 2.68
CA SER A 350 -15.81 21.17 3.21
C SER A 350 -14.43 20.75 3.71
N VAL A 351 -14.36 20.19 4.91
CA VAL A 351 -13.13 19.68 5.54
C VAL A 351 -13.07 18.17 5.48
N GLU A 352 -11.90 17.62 5.19
CA GLU A 352 -11.61 16.19 5.26
C GLU A 352 -10.35 15.91 6.07
N VAL A 353 -10.44 14.96 7.01
CA VAL A 353 -9.33 14.56 7.88
C VAL A 353 -8.89 13.17 7.47
N TYR A 354 -7.62 13.01 7.10
CA TYR A 354 -7.03 11.75 6.66
C TYR A 354 -5.95 11.29 7.63
N SER A 355 -5.91 9.99 7.94
CA SER A 355 -4.84 9.42 8.77
C SER A 355 -3.50 9.33 8.02
N ARG A 356 -2.41 9.11 8.77
CA ARG A 356 -1.09 8.67 8.28
C ARG A 356 -1.10 7.62 7.13
N ASN A 357 -2.12 6.78 7.02
CA ASN A 357 -2.24 5.73 6.01
C ASN A 357 -3.39 5.99 5.01
N ALA A 358 -3.70 7.26 4.71
CA ALA A 358 -4.79 7.72 3.85
C ALA A 358 -6.22 7.31 4.28
N GLU A 359 -6.43 6.62 5.41
CA GLU A 359 -7.79 6.31 5.88
C GLU A 359 -8.55 7.61 6.22
N ARG A 360 -9.70 7.85 5.57
CA ARG A 360 -10.58 8.99 5.80
C ARG A 360 -11.21 8.94 7.21
N ASN A 361 -10.70 9.79 8.10
CA ASN A 361 -11.02 9.91 9.51
C ASN A 361 -11.99 11.07 9.85
N THR A 362 -12.50 11.83 8.88
CA THR A 362 -13.39 13.00 9.11
C THR A 362 -14.51 12.72 10.12
N GLY A 363 -15.20 11.58 10.01
CA GLY A 363 -16.30 11.17 10.91
C GLY A 363 -15.88 10.68 12.31
N LYS A 364 -14.59 10.79 12.67
CA LYS A 364 -14.02 10.57 14.01
C LYS A 364 -13.71 11.89 14.74
N PHE A 365 -13.53 12.97 13.98
CA PHE A 365 -13.03 14.25 14.48
C PHE A 365 -13.90 15.46 14.02
N PRO A 366 -15.19 15.51 14.38
CA PRO A 366 -16.07 16.63 14.03
C PRO A 366 -15.68 17.93 14.75
N ASP A 367 -15.05 17.81 15.92
CA ASP A 367 -14.41 18.89 16.69
C ASP A 367 -13.22 19.50 15.94
N VAL A 368 -12.34 18.67 15.38
CA VAL A 368 -11.21 19.14 14.55
C VAL A 368 -11.72 19.85 13.30
N VAL A 369 -12.75 19.29 12.65
CA VAL A 369 -13.42 19.91 11.50
C VAL A 369 -13.99 21.30 11.85
N ALA A 370 -14.66 21.44 12.99
CA ALA A 370 -15.17 22.72 13.46
C ALA A 370 -14.05 23.70 13.84
N ALA A 371 -13.00 23.22 14.51
CA ALA A 371 -11.87 24.03 14.96
C ALA A 371 -11.10 24.64 13.78
N VAL A 372 -10.65 23.84 12.80
CA VAL A 372 -9.87 24.35 11.66
C VAL A 372 -10.68 25.28 10.75
N SER A 373 -12.00 25.10 10.69
CA SER A 373 -12.90 26.00 9.95
C SER A 373 -13.04 27.37 10.61
N ARG A 374 -12.85 27.44 11.93
CA ARG A 374 -12.96 28.65 12.76
C ARG A 374 -11.62 29.38 12.96
N LEU A 375 -10.51 28.62 13.05
CA LEU A 375 -9.19 29.11 13.43
C LEU A 375 -8.25 29.37 12.24
N LYS A 376 -8.70 29.10 11.00
CA LYS A 376 -8.11 29.69 9.81
C LYS A 376 -8.47 31.18 9.72
N LYS A 377 -7.60 32.01 9.17
CA LYS A 377 -7.91 33.43 8.94
C LYS A 377 -8.85 33.63 7.74
N SER A 378 -9.40 34.84 7.63
CA SER A 378 -10.41 35.20 6.61
C SER A 378 -9.88 35.11 5.18
N ASN A 379 -8.59 35.38 4.97
CA ASN A 379 -7.89 35.29 3.68
C ASN A 379 -7.56 33.85 3.22
N VAL A 380 -7.89 32.83 4.00
CA VAL A 380 -7.62 31.41 3.66
C VAL A 380 -8.85 30.79 3.02
N SER A 381 -8.78 30.45 1.72
CA SER A 381 -9.87 29.80 0.96
C SER A 381 -9.72 28.28 0.88
N SER A 382 -8.49 27.78 0.76
CA SER A 382 -8.19 26.35 0.70
C SER A 382 -6.82 26.04 1.31
N PHE A 383 -6.67 24.87 1.94
CA PHE A 383 -5.37 24.44 2.49
C PHE A 383 -5.25 22.92 2.63
N ILE A 384 -4.01 22.44 2.76
CA ILE A 384 -3.70 21.07 3.22
C ILE A 384 -2.65 21.16 4.32
N LEU A 385 -3.04 20.76 5.53
CA LEU A 385 -2.26 20.85 6.76
C LEU A 385 -1.73 19.46 7.18
N ASP A 386 -0.52 19.38 7.72
CA ASP A 386 0.03 18.17 8.36
C ASP A 386 0.22 18.45 9.86
N CYS A 387 -0.39 17.61 10.70
CA CYS A 387 -0.51 17.84 12.14
C CYS A 387 -0.59 16.52 12.93
N GLU A 388 -0.32 16.56 14.23
CA GLU A 388 -0.58 15.44 15.14
C GLU A 388 -1.82 15.78 15.99
N LEU A 389 -2.82 14.89 16.00
CA LEU A 389 -3.98 15.01 16.89
C LEU A 389 -3.66 14.31 18.22
N VAL A 390 -3.62 15.07 19.31
CA VAL A 390 -3.14 14.61 20.62
C VAL A 390 -4.28 14.75 21.64
N ALA A 391 -4.49 13.75 22.50
CA ALA A 391 -5.48 13.86 23.56
C ALA A 391 -5.04 14.93 24.59
N TYR A 392 -5.97 15.76 25.06
CA TYR A 392 -5.62 16.96 25.82
C TYR A 392 -6.63 17.25 26.94
N ASP A 393 -6.16 17.42 28.17
CA ASP A 393 -6.93 17.90 29.31
C ASP A 393 -6.93 19.44 29.30
N ARG A 394 -8.01 20.05 28.80
CA ARG A 394 -8.15 21.51 28.72
C ARG A 394 -8.24 22.20 30.08
N ALA A 395 -8.69 21.49 31.13
CA ALA A 395 -8.80 22.05 32.47
C ALA A 395 -7.42 22.12 33.15
N LYS A 396 -6.59 21.10 32.97
CA LYS A 396 -5.20 21.07 33.47
C LYS A 396 -4.16 21.61 32.49
N LYS A 397 -4.58 21.99 31.28
CA LYS A 397 -3.74 22.41 30.14
C LYS A 397 -2.59 21.43 29.85
N LYS A 398 -2.87 20.12 29.86
CA LYS A 398 -1.85 19.06 29.71
C LYS A 398 -2.20 18.04 28.61
N ILE A 399 -1.16 17.64 27.87
CA ILE A 399 -1.16 16.47 26.98
C ILE A 399 -1.48 15.19 27.76
N LEU A 400 -2.28 14.31 27.15
CA LEU A 400 -2.64 12.99 27.67
C LEU A 400 -2.06 11.89 26.76
N PRO A 401 -1.60 10.75 27.30
CA PRO A 401 -0.96 9.69 26.50
C PRO A 401 -1.84 9.15 25.37
N PHE A 402 -1.23 8.66 24.29
CA PHE A 402 -1.93 8.04 23.15
C PHE A 402 -2.89 6.92 23.56
N GLN A 403 -2.65 6.23 24.68
CA GLN A 403 -3.58 5.24 25.22
C GLN A 403 -4.98 5.84 25.45
N VAL A 404 -5.07 7.06 25.98
CA VAL A 404 -6.33 7.81 26.19
C VAL A 404 -6.96 8.14 24.83
N LEU A 405 -6.18 8.69 23.89
CA LEU A 405 -6.64 8.98 22.53
C LEU A 405 -7.21 7.72 21.84
N SER A 406 -6.60 6.56 22.05
CA SER A 406 -6.98 5.29 21.42
C SER A 406 -8.36 4.76 21.83
N THR A 407 -8.89 5.24 22.97
CA THR A 407 -10.24 4.94 23.48
C THR A 407 -11.34 5.68 22.71
N ARG A 408 -10.99 6.78 22.02
CA ARG A 408 -11.93 7.64 21.31
C ARG A 408 -12.68 6.87 20.22
N ALA A 409 -13.99 7.06 20.17
CA ALA A 409 -14.89 6.40 19.21
C ALA A 409 -14.44 6.65 17.76
N ARG A 410 -14.48 5.62 16.90
CA ARG A 410 -13.78 5.62 15.60
C ARG A 410 -14.64 5.93 14.37
N LYS A 411 -15.97 5.93 14.49
CA LYS A 411 -16.91 6.21 13.39
C LYS A 411 -18.15 6.89 13.94
N ASN A 412 -18.74 7.78 13.13
CA ASN A 412 -20.01 8.47 13.39
C ASN A 412 -20.03 9.20 14.75
N VAL A 413 -18.94 9.90 15.08
CA VAL A 413 -18.85 10.70 16.30
C VAL A 413 -19.67 11.98 16.11
N THR A 414 -20.53 12.29 17.08
CA THR A 414 -21.24 13.58 17.20
C THR A 414 -20.53 14.46 18.22
N MET A 415 -20.64 15.79 18.11
CA MET A 415 -19.97 16.75 19.03
C MET A 415 -20.26 16.40 20.50
N ASN A 416 -21.55 16.27 20.86
CA ASN A 416 -22.00 15.94 22.22
C ASN A 416 -21.62 14.51 22.69
N GLY A 417 -21.06 13.68 21.80
CA GLY A 417 -20.59 12.33 22.09
C GLY A 417 -19.08 12.22 22.37
N ILE A 418 -18.34 13.34 22.30
CA ILE A 418 -16.90 13.37 22.57
C ILE A 418 -16.65 13.26 24.08
N LYS A 419 -15.79 12.31 24.46
CA LYS A 419 -15.32 12.10 25.85
C LYS A 419 -13.82 12.29 26.04
N VAL A 420 -13.10 12.47 24.93
CA VAL A 420 -11.64 12.67 24.89
C VAL A 420 -11.41 13.81 23.93
N ASP A 421 -11.21 14.99 24.51
CA ASP A 421 -10.80 16.18 23.80
C ASP A 421 -9.43 15.99 23.16
N VAL A 422 -9.21 16.70 22.05
CA VAL A 422 -7.93 16.76 21.36
C VAL A 422 -7.49 18.20 21.15
N CYS A 423 -6.16 18.37 21.10
CA CYS A 423 -5.51 19.53 20.53
C CYS A 423 -4.87 19.12 19.18
N ILE A 424 -4.90 20.04 18.22
CA ILE A 424 -4.27 19.91 16.91
C ILE A 424 -2.89 20.55 17.01
N PHE A 425 -1.82 19.78 16.93
CA PHE A 425 -0.45 20.32 16.87
C PHE A 425 0.03 20.35 15.42
N ALA A 426 -0.04 21.53 14.80
CA ALA A 426 0.28 21.76 13.39
C ALA A 426 1.77 21.97 13.17
N PHE A 427 2.36 21.23 12.22
CA PHE A 427 3.82 21.24 11.98
C PHE A 427 4.25 21.36 10.51
N ASP A 428 3.32 21.34 9.55
CA ASP A 428 3.60 21.63 8.15
C ASP A 428 2.35 22.10 7.38
N LEU A 429 2.56 22.85 6.30
CA LEU A 429 1.51 23.34 5.40
C LEU A 429 1.90 23.00 3.96
N LEU A 430 1.13 22.12 3.33
CA LEU A 430 1.48 21.47 2.06
C LEU A 430 0.85 22.18 0.85
N TYR A 431 -0.22 22.94 1.08
CA TYR A 431 -1.01 23.63 0.06
C TYR A 431 -1.75 24.81 0.71
N LEU A 432 -1.87 25.93 -0.01
CA LEU A 432 -2.58 27.13 0.44
C LEU A 432 -3.14 27.90 -0.77
N ASN A 433 -4.43 28.25 -0.74
CA ASN A 433 -5.11 29.15 -1.68
C ASN A 433 -4.75 28.90 -3.17
N GLY A 434 -5.00 27.69 -3.65
CA GLY A 434 -4.66 27.28 -5.02
C GLY A 434 -3.22 26.79 -5.22
N LYS A 435 -2.25 27.25 -4.41
CA LYS A 435 -0.82 26.94 -4.57
C LYS A 435 -0.41 25.68 -3.79
N ALA A 436 0.20 24.71 -4.47
CA ALA A 436 0.93 23.62 -3.84
C ALA A 436 2.28 24.11 -3.30
N LEU A 437 2.61 23.76 -2.06
CA LEU A 437 3.82 24.20 -1.35
C LEU A 437 4.86 23.07 -1.21
N LEU A 438 4.63 21.88 -1.76
CA LEU A 438 5.51 20.70 -1.56
C LEU A 438 6.97 20.94 -1.98
N GLN A 439 7.22 21.79 -2.98
CA GLN A 439 8.57 22.13 -3.46
C GLN A 439 9.15 23.39 -2.81
N GLU A 440 8.39 24.08 -1.96
CA GLU A 440 8.90 25.18 -1.14
C GLU A 440 9.69 24.64 0.05
N ASN A 441 10.73 25.36 0.47
CA ASN A 441 11.50 25.00 1.67
C ASN A 441 10.68 25.17 2.96
N LEU A 442 10.99 24.37 3.99
CA LEU A 442 10.22 24.32 5.24
C LEU A 442 10.02 25.70 5.88
N LYS A 443 11.03 26.59 5.81
CA LYS A 443 10.92 27.96 6.29
C LYS A 443 9.73 28.71 5.68
N ILE A 444 9.61 28.70 4.35
CA ILE A 444 8.51 29.33 3.60
C ILE A 444 7.16 28.67 3.93
N ARG A 445 7.13 27.33 4.04
CA ARG A 445 5.90 26.59 4.41
C ARG A 445 5.44 26.93 5.85
N ARG A 446 6.38 27.11 6.77
CA ARG A 446 6.15 27.49 8.17
C ARG A 446 5.72 28.96 8.30
N GLU A 447 6.31 29.86 7.53
CA GLU A 447 5.88 31.27 7.43
C GLU A 447 4.42 31.34 6.93
N HIS A 448 4.07 30.60 5.87
CA HIS A 448 2.68 30.48 5.42
C HIS A 448 1.76 29.83 6.47
N LEU A 449 2.23 28.83 7.22
CA LEU A 449 1.48 28.20 8.33
C LEU A 449 1.11 29.22 9.42
N TYR A 450 2.10 29.95 9.93
CA TYR A 450 1.90 30.94 11.00
C TYR A 450 1.09 32.15 10.51
N ALA A 451 1.26 32.53 9.24
CA ALA A 451 0.43 33.56 8.61
C ALA A 451 -1.05 33.14 8.49
N SER A 452 -1.36 31.86 8.26
CA SER A 452 -2.70 31.39 7.87
C SER A 452 -3.67 31.08 9.04
N PHE A 453 -3.16 30.83 10.25
CA PHE A 453 -3.97 30.36 11.38
C PHE A 453 -3.77 31.20 12.64
N GLU A 454 -4.67 31.02 13.61
CA GLU A 454 -4.62 31.60 14.95
C GLU A 454 -4.58 30.45 15.98
N GLU A 455 -3.74 30.57 17.02
CA GLU A 455 -3.63 29.55 18.06
C GLU A 455 -4.73 29.71 19.12
N GLU A 456 -5.29 28.59 19.55
CA GLU A 456 -6.18 28.48 20.70
C GLU A 456 -5.73 27.32 21.59
N SER A 457 -5.24 27.66 22.78
CA SER A 457 -4.59 26.73 23.71
C SER A 457 -5.47 25.50 24.01
N GLY A 458 -4.95 24.31 23.73
CA GLY A 458 -5.70 23.05 23.90
C GLY A 458 -6.75 22.75 22.82
N ILE A 459 -6.80 23.50 21.71
CA ILE A 459 -7.62 23.21 20.53
C ILE A 459 -6.77 23.19 19.25
N PHE A 460 -6.05 24.27 18.95
CA PHE A 460 -5.14 24.36 17.80
C PHE A 460 -3.89 25.11 18.21
N GLN A 461 -2.73 24.50 18.03
CA GLN A 461 -1.44 25.08 18.36
C GLN A 461 -0.42 24.71 17.28
N PHE A 462 0.61 25.54 17.11
CA PHE A 462 1.76 25.16 16.32
C PHE A 462 2.64 24.19 17.12
N ALA A 463 3.43 23.36 16.43
CA ALA A 463 4.39 22.49 17.09
C ALA A 463 5.45 23.33 17.82
N THR A 464 5.58 23.10 19.13
CA THR A 464 6.59 23.73 19.99
C THR A 464 7.97 23.47 19.38
N ALA A 465 8.71 24.53 19.08
CA ALA A 465 9.94 24.44 18.30
C ALA A 465 11.03 25.42 18.75
N ILE A 466 12.28 25.05 18.48
CA ILE A 466 13.46 25.94 18.52
C ILE A 466 14.23 25.87 17.20
N ILE A 467 15.13 26.83 17.00
CA ILE A 467 16.19 26.84 16.00
C ILE A 467 17.47 27.07 16.79
N SER A 468 18.32 26.05 16.87
CA SER A 468 19.60 26.11 17.60
C SER A 468 20.51 24.99 17.12
N ASN A 469 21.80 25.30 17.00
CA ASN A 469 22.89 24.37 16.73
C ASN A 469 23.71 24.06 17.99
N ASP A 470 23.26 24.48 19.17
CA ASP A 470 23.94 24.15 20.43
C ASP A 470 23.52 22.77 20.99
N VAL A 471 24.47 22.08 21.60
CA VAL A 471 24.26 20.73 22.18
C VAL A 471 23.38 20.79 23.42
N GLU A 472 23.63 21.76 24.30
CA GLU A 472 22.99 21.87 25.61
C GLU A 472 21.56 22.40 25.48
N GLU A 473 21.32 23.38 24.60
CA GLU A 473 19.98 23.86 24.28
C GLU A 473 19.10 22.76 23.68
N VAL A 474 19.61 22.00 22.71
CA VAL A 474 18.84 20.91 22.07
C VAL A 474 18.61 19.75 23.04
N GLN A 475 19.56 19.43 23.91
CA GLN A 475 19.36 18.42 24.97
C GLN A 475 18.32 18.89 26.00
N LYS A 476 18.42 20.13 26.50
CA LYS A 476 17.45 20.74 27.41
C LYS A 476 16.04 20.78 26.81
N PHE A 477 15.94 21.05 25.50
CA PHE A 477 14.66 21.03 24.78
C PHE A 477 14.10 19.60 24.57
N LEU A 478 14.96 18.59 24.41
CA LEU A 478 14.57 17.18 24.41
C LEU A 478 13.99 16.76 25.76
N ASP A 479 14.63 17.13 26.87
CA ASP A 479 14.15 16.80 28.21
C ASP A 479 12.81 17.51 28.52
N GLN A 480 12.69 18.80 28.17
CA GLN A 480 11.41 19.52 28.23
C GLN A 480 10.30 18.84 27.41
N ALA A 481 10.60 18.31 26.22
CA ALA A 481 9.62 17.58 25.41
C ALA A 481 9.13 16.31 26.11
N VAL A 482 10.03 15.58 26.77
CA VAL A 482 9.70 14.36 27.54
C VAL A 482 8.85 14.69 28.77
N ASP A 483 9.19 15.75 29.51
CA ASP A 483 8.39 16.22 30.65
C ASP A 483 6.99 16.71 30.22
N ALA A 484 6.92 17.37 29.06
CA ALA A 484 5.67 17.72 28.36
C ALA A 484 4.90 16.50 27.81
N SER A 485 5.36 15.28 28.09
CA SER A 485 4.73 14.00 27.73
C SER A 485 4.73 13.72 26.21
N CYS A 486 5.78 14.17 25.50
CA CYS A 486 6.07 13.82 24.10
C CYS A 486 7.12 12.70 24.01
N GLU A 487 7.25 12.06 22.84
CA GLU A 487 8.19 10.95 22.60
C GLU A 487 9.67 11.38 22.46
N GLY A 488 9.96 12.68 22.40
CA GLY A 488 11.26 13.26 22.08
C GLY A 488 11.13 14.39 21.07
N LEU A 489 12.04 14.45 20.07
CA LEU A 489 12.10 15.52 19.06
C LEU A 489 12.01 15.02 17.61
N ILE A 490 11.42 15.83 16.74
CA ILE A 490 11.62 15.80 15.29
C ILE A 490 12.61 16.92 14.94
N ILE A 491 13.62 16.62 14.13
CA ILE A 491 14.57 17.63 13.65
C ILE A 491 14.41 17.74 12.14
N LYS A 492 14.30 18.96 11.61
CA LYS A 492 14.08 19.24 10.17
C LYS A 492 15.04 20.31 9.66
N THR A 493 15.61 20.17 8.47
CA THR A 493 16.31 21.29 7.80
C THR A 493 15.32 22.38 7.40
N LEU A 494 15.75 23.66 7.38
CA LEU A 494 14.88 24.82 7.14
C LEU A 494 14.97 25.38 5.71
N ASN A 495 16.19 25.55 5.20
CA ASN A 495 16.47 26.24 3.92
C ASN A 495 17.05 25.33 2.83
N GLU A 496 17.79 24.29 3.24
CA GLU A 496 18.53 23.40 2.33
C GLU A 496 17.97 21.98 2.39
N ASP A 497 17.73 21.38 1.22
CA ASP A 497 16.97 20.13 1.04
C ASP A 497 15.66 20.09 1.85
N ALA A 498 15.05 21.24 2.14
CA ALA A 498 13.99 21.38 3.13
C ALA A 498 12.56 21.18 2.56
N THR A 499 12.45 20.70 1.32
CA THR A 499 11.18 20.42 0.62
C THR A 499 10.37 19.31 1.30
N TYR A 500 9.07 19.21 1.01
CA TYR A 500 8.24 18.13 1.52
C TYR A 500 8.22 16.97 0.52
N GLU A 501 8.66 15.80 0.96
CA GLU A 501 8.81 14.62 0.09
C GLU A 501 7.83 13.49 0.47
N PRO A 502 6.67 13.35 -0.21
CA PRO A 502 5.65 12.39 0.16
C PRO A 502 6.16 10.93 0.16
N SER A 503 5.83 10.18 1.21
CA SER A 503 6.29 8.81 1.49
C SER A 503 7.81 8.58 1.56
N LYS A 504 8.65 9.56 1.22
CA LYS A 504 10.12 9.41 1.21
C LYS A 504 10.67 9.49 2.63
N ARG A 505 11.77 8.76 2.86
CA ARG A 505 12.56 8.79 4.08
C ARG A 505 13.94 9.38 3.78
N SER A 506 13.99 10.70 3.70
CA SER A 506 15.20 11.48 3.42
C SER A 506 16.15 11.54 4.63
N LEU A 507 17.25 12.30 4.57
CA LEU A 507 18.09 12.61 5.74
C LEU A 507 17.56 13.85 6.50
N ASN A 508 16.74 14.63 5.81
CA ASN A 508 16.38 16.02 6.05
C ASN A 508 15.38 16.14 7.21
N TRP A 509 14.66 15.06 7.52
CA TRP A 509 13.87 14.89 8.75
C TRP A 509 14.46 13.74 9.58
N LEU A 510 14.83 14.04 10.83
CA LEU A 510 15.27 13.08 11.85
C LEU A 510 14.24 12.97 12.97
N LYS A 511 14.33 11.90 13.76
CA LYS A 511 13.60 11.72 15.01
C LYS A 511 14.53 11.22 16.10
N LEU A 512 14.72 12.05 17.12
CA LEU A 512 15.46 11.72 18.34
C LEU A 512 14.46 11.31 19.41
N LYS A 513 14.79 10.27 20.16
CA LYS A 513 13.97 9.69 21.22
C LYS A 513 14.83 9.36 22.43
N LYS A 514 14.24 9.41 23.61
CA LYS A 514 14.84 8.89 24.84
C LYS A 514 15.17 7.40 24.72
N ASP A 515 14.26 6.59 24.15
CA ASP A 515 14.47 5.16 23.84
C ASP A 515 15.58 4.86 22.80
N TYR A 516 16.20 5.86 22.16
CA TYR A 516 17.33 5.66 21.23
C TYR A 516 18.69 6.04 21.85
N MET A 517 18.69 6.66 23.03
CA MET A 517 19.90 7.01 23.78
C MET A 517 20.34 5.82 24.63
N GLU A 518 21.62 5.48 24.57
CA GLU A 518 22.15 4.29 25.24
C GLU A 518 22.08 4.46 26.77
N ASN A 519 21.56 3.44 27.46
CA ASN A 519 21.28 3.41 28.91
C ASN A 519 20.14 4.33 29.43
N VAL A 520 19.30 4.92 28.57
CA VAL A 520 18.22 5.85 28.99
C VAL A 520 16.80 5.29 28.80
N GLY A 521 16.63 4.18 28.08
CA GLY A 521 15.34 3.51 27.88
C GLY A 521 15.07 2.36 28.84
N ASP A 522 13.78 2.06 29.09
CA ASP A 522 13.35 0.91 29.91
C ASP A 522 13.90 -0.42 29.35
N SER A 523 14.65 -1.14 30.18
CA SER A 523 15.15 -2.50 29.88
C SER A 523 14.50 -3.51 30.82
N LEU A 524 14.17 -4.69 30.30
CA LEU A 524 13.42 -5.73 31.01
C LEU A 524 13.93 -7.13 30.66
N ASP A 525 14.34 -7.90 31.66
CA ASP A 525 14.61 -9.33 31.53
C ASP A 525 13.29 -10.11 31.56
N LEU A 526 12.98 -10.83 30.48
CA LEU A 526 11.69 -11.52 30.29
C LEU A 526 11.90 -12.97 29.85
N VAL A 527 11.02 -13.88 30.30
CA VAL A 527 11.17 -15.33 30.12
C VAL A 527 10.33 -15.84 28.94
N PRO A 528 10.90 -16.50 27.92
CA PRO A 528 10.14 -17.11 26.83
C PRO A 528 9.12 -18.17 27.30
N ILE A 529 7.83 -17.83 27.31
CA ILE A 529 6.73 -18.73 27.74
C ILE A 529 5.95 -19.39 26.58
N ALA A 530 6.01 -18.84 25.36
CA ALA A 530 5.40 -19.49 24.19
C ALA A 530 6.05 -19.08 22.87
N ALA A 531 5.80 -19.82 21.78
CA ALA A 531 6.24 -19.45 20.43
C ALA A 531 5.14 -19.68 19.37
N PHE A 532 5.08 -18.79 18.39
CA PHE A 532 4.11 -18.84 17.28
C PHE A 532 4.81 -19.19 15.95
N HIS A 533 4.22 -20.14 15.21
CA HIS A 533 4.61 -20.47 13.84
C HIS A 533 4.56 -19.24 12.92
N GLY A 534 5.63 -19.02 12.16
CA GLY A 534 5.72 -17.98 11.16
C GLY A 534 4.82 -18.25 9.93
N ARG A 535 4.60 -17.19 9.14
CA ARG A 535 3.67 -17.20 8.00
C ARG A 535 4.31 -16.50 6.79
N GLY A 536 4.11 -17.03 5.57
CA GLY A 536 4.69 -16.45 4.35
C GLY A 536 6.15 -16.90 4.16
N LYS A 537 7.10 -15.96 3.92
CA LYS A 537 8.55 -16.23 3.87
C LYS A 537 9.13 -16.89 5.15
N ARG A 538 8.32 -17.00 6.20
CA ARG A 538 8.66 -17.48 7.55
C ARG A 538 7.91 -18.76 7.94
N THR A 539 7.29 -19.44 6.97
CA THR A 539 6.60 -20.73 7.19
C THR A 539 7.65 -21.83 7.43
N GLY A 540 7.38 -22.76 8.35
CA GLY A 540 8.33 -23.83 8.75
C GLY A 540 9.11 -23.54 10.04
N TYR A 541 9.09 -22.31 10.54
CA TYR A 541 9.86 -21.88 11.72
C TYR A 541 8.93 -21.24 12.79
N ALA A 542 9.35 -21.26 14.07
CA ALA A 542 8.71 -20.49 15.14
C ALA A 542 9.44 -19.14 15.31
N ILE A 543 8.74 -18.01 15.15
CA ILE A 543 9.39 -16.70 14.89
C ILE A 543 8.78 -15.51 15.68
N ARG A 544 7.69 -15.72 16.42
CA ARG A 544 7.32 -14.78 17.49
C ARG A 544 7.36 -15.53 18.80
N ILE A 545 8.16 -15.04 19.73
CA ILE A 545 8.17 -15.48 21.12
C ILE A 545 7.14 -14.63 21.87
N LEU A 546 6.37 -15.27 22.75
CA LEU A 546 5.72 -14.61 23.87
C LEU A 546 6.69 -14.72 25.05
N PHE A 547 7.12 -13.57 25.53
CA PHE A 547 7.74 -13.43 26.84
C PHE A 547 6.68 -12.93 27.83
#